data_AF-A0A2V7KXC5-F1
#
_entry.id   AF-A0A2V7KXC5-F1
#
_cell.length_a   1.000
_cell.length_b   1.000
_cell.length_c   1.000
_cell.angle_alpha   90.00
_cell.angle_beta   90.00
_cell.angle_gamma   90.00
#
_symmetry.space_group_name_H-M   'P 1'
#
loop_
_entity.id
_entity.type
_entity.pdbx_description
1 polymer ?
#
loop_
_entity_poly.entity_id
_entity_poly.type
_entity_poly.pdbx_seq_one_letter_code
_entity_poly.pdbx_strand_id
1 'polypeptide(L)'
;MAGRASPFASYAEADDALLLTHGGWVAEGTVWTVFWWAGDALRTPALDLGILPGIGRARVLELLPRVERGRYPKQALAGKSLFLTNAVRGIVPIASLDGAPAPTDPRTAELARRFWLA
;
A
#
# COMPACT_ATOMS: atom_id res chain seq x y z
N MET A 1 0.71 20.46 -18.43
CA MET A 1 -0.78 20.42 -18.46
C MET A 1 -1.23 20.15 -17.02
N ALA A 2 -1.71 21.17 -16.33
CA ALA A 2 -1.96 21.13 -14.88
C ALA A 2 -3.29 20.44 -14.54
N GLY A 3 -3.24 19.32 -13.82
CA GLY A 3 -4.40 18.68 -13.22
C GLY A 3 -4.60 19.21 -11.79
N ARG A 4 -5.79 19.76 -11.51
CA ARG A 4 -6.15 20.34 -10.21
C ARG A 4 -6.03 19.31 -9.08
N ALA A 5 -5.13 19.57 -8.13
CA ALA A 5 -5.22 19.02 -6.78
C ALA A 5 -6.41 19.66 -6.05
N SER A 6 -7.16 18.87 -5.30
CA SER A 6 -8.32 19.31 -4.51
C SER A 6 -7.87 20.26 -3.36
N PRO A 7 -8.65 21.31 -3.03
CA PRO A 7 -8.33 22.27 -1.95
C PRO A 7 -8.39 21.67 -0.52
N PHE A 8 -8.72 20.38 -0.37
CA PHE A 8 -8.76 19.68 0.93
C PHE A 8 -7.55 18.77 1.18
N ALA A 9 -6.56 18.76 0.29
CA ALA A 9 -5.26 18.21 0.66
C ALA A 9 -4.59 19.18 1.62
N SER A 10 -4.83 18.98 2.91
CA SER A 10 -3.85 19.36 3.94
C SER A 10 -2.51 18.79 3.46
N TYR A 11 -1.60 19.64 3.01
CA TYR A 11 -0.20 19.26 2.88
C TYR A 11 0.35 19.12 4.30
N ALA A 12 -0.09 18.08 5.00
CA ALA A 12 0.78 17.48 6.00
C ALA A 12 2.07 17.11 5.28
N GLU A 13 3.21 17.33 5.95
CA GLU A 13 4.54 17.00 5.47
C GLU A 13 4.67 15.46 5.35
N ALA A 14 4.00 14.89 4.35
CA ALA A 14 3.88 13.46 4.12
C ALA A 14 4.97 13.00 3.16
N ASP A 15 5.56 11.83 3.44
CA ASP A 15 6.62 11.25 2.62
C ASP A 15 6.13 10.75 1.24
N ASP A 16 4.84 10.44 1.12
CA ASP A 16 4.20 9.96 -0.10
C ASP A 16 2.68 10.24 -0.11
N ALA A 17 2.02 9.95 -1.23
CA ALA A 17 0.58 10.08 -1.39
C ALA A 17 -0.08 8.74 -1.74
N LEU A 18 -1.15 8.39 -1.01
CA LEU A 18 -2.03 7.31 -1.40
C LEU A 18 -2.93 7.75 -2.55
N LEU A 19 -2.77 7.14 -3.71
CA LEU A 19 -3.59 7.41 -4.89
C LEU A 19 -4.87 6.56 -4.83
N LEU A 20 -5.98 7.19 -5.24
CA LEU A 20 -7.24 6.51 -5.47
C LEU A 20 -7.57 6.55 -6.96
N THR A 21 -8.26 5.52 -7.44
CA THR A 21 -8.89 5.56 -8.76
C THR A 21 -10.01 6.62 -8.80
N HIS A 22 -10.48 6.97 -10.00
CA HIS A 22 -11.64 7.87 -10.15
C HIS A 22 -12.89 7.38 -9.41
N GLY A 23 -13.05 6.05 -9.28
CA GLY A 23 -14.14 5.42 -8.52
C GLY A 23 -13.96 5.41 -7.00
N GLY A 24 -12.91 6.03 -6.46
CA GLY A 24 -12.63 6.08 -5.02
C GLY A 24 -12.00 4.81 -4.43
N TRP A 25 -11.59 3.87 -5.28
CA TRP A 25 -10.89 2.65 -4.86
C TRP A 25 -9.42 2.93 -4.59
N VAL A 26 -8.86 2.30 -3.55
CA VAL A 26 -7.42 2.30 -3.26
C VAL A 26 -6.66 1.79 -4.48
N ALA A 27 -5.69 2.55 -4.96
CA ALA A 27 -4.88 2.21 -6.12
C ALA A 27 -3.45 1.83 -5.71
N GLU A 28 -2.58 2.81 -5.53
CA GLU A 28 -1.15 2.63 -5.26
C GLU A 28 -0.57 3.91 -4.62
N GLY A 29 0.70 3.91 -4.24
CA GLY A 29 1.43 5.15 -3.90
C GLY A 29 2.04 5.79 -5.15
N THR A 30 2.72 6.93 -5.02
CA THR A 30 3.29 7.62 -6.21
C THR A 30 4.28 6.75 -7.00
N VAL A 31 5.04 5.90 -6.30
CA VAL A 31 5.99 4.92 -6.87
C VAL A 31 5.99 3.59 -6.11
N TRP A 32 4.82 3.19 -5.60
CA TRP A 32 4.69 2.10 -4.63
C TRP A 32 3.44 1.26 -4.82
N THR A 33 3.50 -0.05 -4.56
CA THR A 33 2.29 -0.83 -4.29
C THR A 33 1.96 -0.79 -2.79
N VAL A 34 0.69 -0.62 -2.44
CA VAL A 34 0.19 -0.65 -1.06
C VAL A 34 -0.33 -2.03 -0.67
N PHE A 35 -0.03 -2.44 0.56
CA PHE A 35 -0.53 -3.65 1.20
C PHE A 35 -0.98 -3.35 2.63
N TRP A 36 -1.89 -4.15 3.17
CA TRP A 36 -2.30 -4.06 4.57
C TRP A 36 -2.81 -5.39 5.11
N TRP A 37 -2.66 -5.55 6.43
CA TRP A 37 -3.18 -6.70 7.16
C TRP A 37 -4.64 -6.49 7.56
N ALA A 38 -5.50 -7.46 7.28
CA ALA A 38 -6.89 -7.52 7.71
C ALA A 38 -7.16 -8.87 8.40
N GLY A 39 -6.94 -8.90 9.72
CA GLY A 39 -6.90 -10.15 10.47
C GLY A 39 -5.69 -10.98 10.04
N ASP A 40 -5.95 -12.19 9.55
CA ASP A 40 -4.92 -13.12 9.07
C ASP A 40 -4.61 -12.99 7.57
N ALA A 41 -5.39 -12.18 6.84
CA ALA A 41 -5.20 -11.98 5.42
C ALA A 41 -4.35 -10.74 5.13
N LEU A 42 -3.40 -10.88 4.20
CA LEU A 42 -2.73 -9.75 3.56
C LEU A 42 -3.55 -9.34 2.32
N ARG A 43 -3.83 -8.05 2.20
CA ARG A 43 -4.63 -7.47 1.10
C ARG A 43 -3.81 -6.49 0.28
N THR A 44 -4.12 -6.41 -1.01
CA THR A 44 -3.58 -5.40 -1.93
C THR A 44 -4.60 -5.10 -3.03
N PRO A 45 -4.58 -3.92 -3.67
CA PRO A 45 -5.49 -3.64 -4.76
C PRO A 45 -5.27 -4.56 -5.97
N ALA A 46 -6.36 -4.86 -6.69
CA ALA A 46 -6.32 -5.67 -7.89
C ALA A 46 -5.75 -4.90 -9.10
N LEU A 47 -5.11 -5.62 -10.03
CA LEU A 47 -4.51 -5.00 -11.22
C LEU A 47 -5.54 -4.48 -12.23
N ASP A 48 -6.79 -4.95 -12.15
CA ASP A 48 -7.89 -4.46 -12.99
C ASP A 48 -8.27 -2.99 -12.71
N LEU A 49 -7.68 -2.38 -11.67
CA LEU A 49 -7.76 -0.96 -11.36
C LEU A 49 -6.81 -0.09 -12.20
N GLY A 50 -6.00 -0.70 -13.08
CA GLY A 50 -5.05 0.02 -13.95
C GLY A 50 -3.76 0.47 -13.27
N ILE A 51 -3.43 -0.12 -12.12
CA ILE A 51 -2.21 0.14 -11.35
C ILE A 51 -1.02 -0.68 -11.88
N LEU A 52 0.20 -0.30 -11.50
CA LEU A 52 1.39 -0.96 -12.00
C LEU A 52 1.58 -2.37 -11.40
N PRO A 53 1.87 -3.40 -12.23
CA PRO A 53 2.26 -4.73 -11.75
C PRO A 53 3.73 -4.74 -11.30
N GLY A 54 4.07 -3.92 -10.31
CA GLY A 54 5.46 -3.69 -9.90
C GLY A 54 6.21 -4.94 -9.44
N ILE A 55 7.53 -4.97 -9.65
CA ILE A 55 8.39 -6.09 -9.24
C ILE A 55 8.35 -6.34 -7.72
N GLY A 56 8.30 -5.28 -6.90
CA GLY A 56 8.16 -5.42 -5.44
C GLY A 56 6.86 -6.13 -5.04
N ARG A 57 5.75 -5.81 -5.73
CA ARG A 57 4.49 -6.54 -5.57
C ARG A 57 4.65 -8.01 -5.92
N ALA A 58 5.28 -8.33 -7.06
CA ALA A 58 5.51 -9.71 -7.47
C ALA A 58 6.29 -10.48 -6.39
N ARG A 59 7.35 -9.87 -5.84
CA ARG A 59 8.15 -10.48 -4.76
C ARG A 59 7.33 -10.76 -3.49
N VAL A 60 6.46 -9.84 -3.07
CA VAL A 60 5.55 -10.09 -1.93
C VAL A 60 4.62 -11.26 -2.21
N LEU A 61 4.07 -11.35 -3.42
CA LEU A 61 3.16 -12.43 -3.82
C LEU A 61 3.86 -13.80 -3.92
N GLU A 62 5.15 -13.83 -4.21
CA GLU A 62 5.97 -15.06 -4.15
C GLU A 62 6.17 -15.53 -2.71
N LEU A 63 6.48 -14.60 -1.79
CA LEU A 63 6.72 -14.91 -0.39
C LEU A 63 5.45 -15.29 0.38
N LEU A 64 4.30 -14.77 -0.05
CA LEU A 64 2.98 -15.04 0.49
C LEU A 64 2.01 -15.41 -0.63
N PRO A 65 1.76 -16.72 -0.87
CA PRO A 65 0.84 -17.13 -1.92
C PRO A 65 -0.63 -16.75 -1.64
N ARG A 66 -0.99 -16.54 -0.36
CA ARG A 66 -2.34 -16.17 0.07
C ARG A 66 -2.47 -14.67 0.32
N VAL A 67 -2.43 -13.89 -0.76
CA VAL A 67 -2.77 -12.45 -0.75
C VAL A 67 -4.08 -12.23 -1.45
N GLU A 68 -5.04 -11.63 -0.75
CA GLU A 68 -6.31 -11.22 -1.31
C GLU A 68 -6.14 -9.96 -2.18
N ARG A 69 -6.72 -10.01 -3.38
CA ARG A 69 -6.65 -8.93 -4.37
C ARG A 69 -8.05 -8.50 -4.70
N GLY A 70 -8.31 -7.20 -4.68
CA GLY A 70 -9.66 -6.72 -4.92
C GLY A 70 -9.75 -5.21 -5.04
N ARG A 71 -10.98 -4.74 -5.13
CA ARG A 71 -11.32 -3.31 -5.10
C ARG A 71 -11.72 -2.96 -3.69
N TYR A 72 -10.96 -2.07 -3.06
CA TYR A 72 -11.16 -1.71 -1.66
C TYR A 72 -11.37 -0.19 -1.56
N PRO A 73 -12.40 0.27 -0.85
CA PRO A 73 -12.58 1.70 -0.63
C PRO A 73 -11.52 2.18 0.37
N LYS A 74 -11.18 3.48 0.37
CA LYS A 74 -10.16 4.05 1.28
C LYS A 74 -10.39 3.66 2.75
N GLN A 75 -11.65 3.57 3.17
CA GLN A 75 -12.05 3.21 4.54
C GLN A 75 -11.58 1.80 4.96
N ALA A 76 -11.30 0.91 4.00
CA ALA A 76 -10.77 -0.43 4.31
C ALA A 76 -9.38 -0.39 4.96
N LEU A 77 -8.67 0.73 4.85
CA LEU A 77 -7.35 0.96 5.41
C LEU A 77 -7.38 1.46 6.86
N ALA A 78 -8.52 1.97 7.32
CA ALA A 78 -8.64 2.58 8.64
C ALA A 78 -8.30 1.58 9.76
N GLY A 79 -7.36 1.97 10.63
CA GLY A 79 -6.91 1.14 11.75
C GLY A 79 -6.19 -0.15 11.35
N LYS A 80 -5.69 -0.25 10.11
CA LYS A 80 -4.94 -1.43 9.63
C LYS A 80 -3.44 -1.16 9.67
N SER A 81 -2.67 -2.23 9.86
CA SER A 81 -1.23 -2.15 9.66
C SER A 81 -0.95 -2.17 8.16
N LEU A 82 -0.27 -1.14 7.66
CA LEU A 82 -0.01 -0.94 6.24
C LEU A 82 1.48 -0.94 5.95
N PHE A 83 1.83 -1.31 4.72
CA PHE A 83 3.16 -1.10 4.19
C PHE A 83 3.12 -0.80 2.69
N LEU A 84 4.16 -0.13 2.23
CA LEU A 84 4.43 0.11 0.83
C LEU A 84 5.53 -0.84 0.35
N THR A 85 5.51 -1.16 -0.94
CA THR A 85 6.61 -1.89 -1.57
C THR A 85 6.94 -1.42 -2.98
N ASN A 86 8.23 -1.41 -3.29
CA ASN A 86 8.74 -1.30 -4.66
C ASN A 86 10.08 -2.05 -4.78
N ALA A 87 10.61 -2.13 -5.99
CA ALA A 87 11.84 -2.88 -6.27
C ALA A 87 13.10 -2.26 -5.66
N VAL A 88 13.07 -0.96 -5.33
CA VAL A 88 14.26 -0.20 -4.90
C VAL A 88 14.39 -0.22 -3.38
N ARG A 89 13.29 -0.04 -2.66
CA ARG A 89 13.28 0.07 -1.19
C ARG A 89 12.75 -1.16 -0.47
N GLY A 90 12.24 -2.16 -1.20
CA GLY A 90 11.70 -3.38 -0.61
C GLY A 90 10.36 -3.13 0.06
N ILE A 91 10.19 -3.55 1.32
CA ILE A 91 8.98 -3.31 2.12
C ILE A 91 9.25 -2.20 3.13
N VAL A 92 8.39 -1.19 3.14
CA VAL A 92 8.47 -0.03 4.03
C VAL A 92 7.15 0.09 4.82
N PRO A 93 7.16 -0.12 6.15
CA PRO A 93 5.97 0.07 6.98
C PRO A 93 5.48 1.52 6.93
N ILE A 94 4.17 1.73 6.94
CA ILE A 94 3.57 3.06 7.03
C ILE A 94 3.32 3.37 8.52
N ALA A 95 3.84 4.50 9.00
CA ALA A 95 3.65 4.93 10.39
C ALA A 95 2.31 5.64 10.62
N SER A 96 1.79 6.35 9.62
CA SER A 96 0.49 7.04 9.68
C SER A 96 -0.14 7.20 8.30
N LEU A 97 -1.46 7.30 8.26
CA LEU A 97 -2.24 7.61 7.05
C LEU A 97 -3.17 8.79 7.36
N ASP A 98 -3.08 9.86 6.56
CA ASP A 98 -3.82 11.12 6.79
C ASP A 98 -3.66 11.67 8.23
N GLY A 99 -2.47 11.51 8.82
CA GLY A 99 -2.17 11.94 10.19
C GLY A 99 -2.66 10.99 11.29
N ALA A 100 -3.45 9.97 10.96
CA ALA A 100 -3.84 8.94 11.92
C ALA A 100 -2.74 7.86 12.03
N PRO A 101 -2.25 7.53 13.25
CA PRO A 101 -1.27 6.46 13.43
C PRO A 101 -1.77 5.11 12.89
N ALA A 102 -0.90 4.41 12.17
CA ALA A 102 -1.14 3.05 11.74
C ALA A 102 -0.54 2.07 12.75
N PRO A 103 -1.25 1.00 13.15
CA PRO A 103 -0.68 -0.03 14.00
C PRO A 103 0.45 -0.77 13.30
N THR A 104 1.37 -1.31 14.08
CA THR A 104 2.45 -2.18 13.59
C THR A 104 1.99 -3.64 13.57
N ASP A 105 2.53 -4.42 12.65
CA ASP A 105 2.33 -5.87 12.59
C ASP A 105 3.69 -6.56 12.44
N PRO A 106 4.09 -7.46 13.38
CA PRO A 106 5.37 -8.15 13.30
C PRO A 106 5.59 -8.93 12.00
N ARG A 107 4.51 -9.39 11.36
CA ARG A 107 4.58 -10.10 10.08
C ARG A 107 5.12 -9.21 8.97
N THR A 108 4.90 -7.89 9.04
CA THR A 108 5.48 -6.93 8.08
C THR A 108 7.00 -6.89 8.20
N ALA A 109 7.55 -6.87 9.41
CA ALA A 109 9.00 -6.88 9.63
C ALA A 109 9.64 -8.18 9.13
N GLU A 110 8.97 -9.31 9.38
CA GLU A 110 9.43 -10.62 8.88
C GLU A 110 9.42 -10.68 7.34
N LEU A 111 8.37 -10.17 6.69
CA LEU A 111 8.34 -10.07 5.23
C LEU A 111 9.45 -9.17 4.70
N ALA A 112 9.70 -8.01 5.34
CA ALA A 112 10.75 -7.09 4.91
C ALA A 112 12.14 -7.75 4.95
N ARG A 113 12.40 -8.58 5.97
CA ARG A 113 13.61 -9.39 6.06
C ARG A 113 13.70 -10.42 4.94
N ARG A 114 12.61 -11.13 4.65
CA ARG A 114 12.56 -12.18 3.62
C ARG A 114 12.57 -11.64 2.19
N PHE A 115 12.14 -10.39 1.98
CA PHE A 115 12.05 -9.74 0.67
C PHE A 115 13.34 -9.87 -0.14
N TRP A 116 14.49 -9.69 0.53
CA TRP A 116 15.82 -9.67 -0.08
C TRP A 116 16.56 -11.01 -0.07
N LEU A 117 15.99 -12.04 0.56
CA LEU A 117 16.58 -13.38 0.54
C LEU A 117 16.22 -14.06 -0.78
N ALA A 118 17.08 -14.92 -1.30
CA ALA A 118 16.80 -15.74 -2.48
C ALA A 118 15.82 -16.87 -2.14
#